data_AF-A0A4V0EH94-F1
#
_entry.id   AF-A0A4V0EH94-F1
#
_cell.length_a   1.000
_cell.length_b   1.000
_cell.length_c   1.000
_cell.angle_alpha   90.00
_cell.angle_beta   90.00
_cell.angle_gamma   90.00
#
_symmetry.space_group_name_H-M   'P 1'
#
loop_
_entity.id
_entity.type
_entity.pdbx_description
1 polymer ?
#
loop_
_entity_poly.entity_id
_entity_poly.type
_entity_poly.pdbx_seq_one_letter_code
_entity_poly.pdbx_strand_id
1 'polypeptide(L)'
;MYYSAFSVKILHYHNQKLSPEMMFKAKGVNVGISTIYCWIHHGKLGLTKQNLLYPRKGKTVKKQASPNFKPAGQSIEQRPKAINLRLENGHYEIDTVLLTRAKTTVYWP
;
A
#
# COMPACT_ATOMS: atom_id res chain seq x y z
N MET A 1 13.60 -33.47 -1.46
CA MET A 1 13.66 -32.09 -0.93
C MET A 1 15.08 -31.84 -0.42
N TYR A 2 15.87 -31.01 -1.09
CA TYR A 2 17.23 -30.70 -0.64
C TYR A 2 17.16 -29.62 0.46
N TYR A 3 17.28 -30.03 1.71
CA TYR A 3 17.47 -29.11 2.82
C TYR A 3 18.92 -28.62 2.82
N SER A 4 19.12 -27.31 2.69
CA SER A 4 20.44 -26.70 2.88
C SER A 4 20.89 -26.85 4.35
N ALA A 5 22.20 -26.80 4.61
CA ALA A 5 22.73 -26.87 5.97
C ALA A 5 22.10 -25.80 6.91
N PHE A 6 21.69 -24.65 6.37
CA PHE A 6 20.99 -23.60 7.12
C PHE A 6 19.54 -23.97 7.46
N SER A 7 18.83 -24.62 6.54
CA SER A 7 17.43 -24.99 6.75
C SER A 7 17.25 -25.99 7.90
N VAL A 8 18.17 -26.92 8.07
CA VAL A 8 18.19 -27.87 9.21
C VAL A 8 18.36 -27.13 10.53
N LYS A 9 19.27 -26.15 10.59
CA LYS A 9 19.48 -25.32 11.79
C LYS A 9 18.27 -24.45 12.11
N ILE A 10 17.65 -23.83 11.10
CA ILE A 10 16.44 -23.03 11.29
C ILE A 10 15.30 -23.89 11.86
N LEU A 11 15.12 -25.12 11.36
CA LEU A 11 14.16 -26.07 11.92
C LEU A 11 14.48 -26.46 13.37
N HIS A 12 15.75 -26.71 13.68
CA HIS A 12 16.18 -26.99 15.05
C HIS A 12 15.86 -25.84 16.02
N TYR A 13 16.21 -24.60 15.65
CA TYR A 13 15.90 -23.42 16.45
C TYR A 13 14.39 -23.13 16.55
N HIS A 14 13.62 -23.54 15.54
CA HIS A 14 12.18 -23.40 15.56
C HIS A 14 11.52 -24.30 16.61
N ASN A 15 12.01 -25.53 16.73
CA ASN A 15 11.59 -26.47 17.77
C ASN A 15 11.96 -25.97 19.17
N GLN A 16 13.04 -25.19 19.30
CA GLN A 16 13.40 -24.46 20.53
C GLN A 16 12.56 -23.19 20.79
N LYS A 17 11.50 -22.95 19.99
CA LYS A 17 10.62 -21.78 20.08
C LYS A 17 11.35 -20.45 19.91
N LEU A 18 12.42 -20.39 19.12
CA LEU A 18 13.07 -19.13 18.78
C LEU A 18 12.34 -18.38 17.66
N SER A 19 12.36 -17.04 17.71
CA SER A 19 11.83 -16.20 16.64
C SER A 19 12.82 -16.11 15.45
N PRO A 20 12.36 -15.76 14.24
CA PRO A 20 13.25 -15.53 13.09
C PRO A 20 14.36 -14.51 13.35
N GLU A 21 14.09 -13.48 14.15
CA GLU A 21 15.06 -12.46 14.57
C GLU A 21 16.16 -13.03 15.47
N MET A 22 15.81 -14.00 16.32
CA MET A 22 16.77 -14.70 17.18
C MET A 22 17.55 -15.75 16.42
N MET A 23 16.90 -16.50 15.52
CA MET A 23 17.54 -17.48 14.64
C MET A 23 18.64 -16.87 13.78
N PHE A 24 18.40 -15.67 13.26
CA PHE A 24 19.40 -14.92 12.49
C PHE A 24 20.68 -14.62 13.30
N LYS A 25 20.53 -14.34 14.59
CA LYS A 25 21.68 -14.12 15.49
C LYS A 25 22.35 -15.42 15.94
N ALA A 26 21.71 -16.57 15.69
CA ALA A 26 22.21 -17.85 16.14
C ALA A 26 23.42 -18.32 15.30
N LYS A 27 24.37 -18.98 15.96
CA LYS A 27 25.62 -19.38 15.34
C LYS A 27 25.38 -20.33 14.16
N GLY A 28 25.89 -19.95 12.99
CA GLY A 28 25.86 -20.80 11.80
C GLY A 28 24.58 -20.74 10.97
N VAL A 29 23.75 -19.71 11.18
CA VAL A 29 22.68 -19.28 10.26
C VAL A 29 23.18 -18.03 9.53
N ASN A 30 23.90 -18.20 8.42
CA ASN A 30 24.41 -17.07 7.63
C ASN A 30 23.41 -16.65 6.53
N VAL A 31 22.17 -16.41 6.93
CA VAL A 31 21.09 -15.95 6.03
C VAL A 31 20.37 -14.79 6.68
N GLY A 32 19.99 -13.78 5.90
CA GLY A 32 19.25 -12.63 6.42
C GLY A 32 17.89 -13.02 7.02
N ILE A 33 17.41 -12.22 7.97
CA ILE A 33 16.09 -12.40 8.62
C ILE A 33 14.97 -12.49 7.57
N SER A 34 15.03 -11.66 6.54
CA SER A 34 14.09 -11.66 5.41
C SER A 34 14.05 -13.02 4.69
N THR A 35 15.20 -13.65 4.49
CA THR A 35 15.30 -14.97 3.86
C THR A 35 14.61 -16.05 4.69
N ILE A 36 14.80 -16.02 6.01
CA ILE A 36 14.11 -16.94 6.94
C ILE A 36 12.59 -16.77 6.82
N TYR A 37 12.10 -15.52 6.86
CA TYR A 37 10.68 -15.23 6.68
C TYR A 37 10.16 -15.71 5.31
N CYS A 38 10.88 -15.44 4.22
CA CYS A 38 10.50 -15.89 2.88
C CYS A 38 10.37 -17.41 2.81
N TRP A 39 11.32 -18.17 3.37
CA TRP A 39 11.25 -19.62 3.36
C TRP A 39 10.06 -20.18 4.15
N ILE A 40 9.71 -19.55 5.28
CA ILE A 40 8.52 -19.91 6.07
C ILE A 40 7.23 -19.53 5.33
N HIS A 41 7.16 -18.34 4.74
CA HIS A 41 5.96 -17.89 4.01
C HIS A 41 5.67 -18.75 2.78
N HIS A 42 6.71 -19.23 2.09
CA HIS A 42 6.58 -20.10 0.93
C HIS A 42 6.54 -21.60 1.28
N GLY A 43 6.52 -21.97 2.57
CA GLY A 43 6.44 -23.37 2.99
C GLY A 43 7.68 -24.22 2.64
N LYS A 44 8.81 -23.60 2.29
CA LYS A 44 10.04 -24.31 1.88
C LYS A 44 10.64 -25.17 2.99
N LEU A 45 10.34 -24.84 4.24
CA LEU A 45 10.81 -25.55 5.43
C LEU A 45 9.75 -26.50 6.03
N GLY A 46 8.61 -26.69 5.36
CA GLY A 46 7.43 -27.33 5.97
C GLY A 46 6.81 -26.51 7.11
N LEU A 47 7.30 -25.29 7.32
CA LEU A 47 6.77 -24.34 8.29
C LEU A 47 5.77 -23.41 7.61
N THR A 48 4.67 -23.13 8.31
CA THR A 48 3.71 -22.10 7.90
C THR A 48 3.76 -20.94 8.88
N LYS A 49 3.09 -19.84 8.52
CA LYS A 49 2.95 -18.67 9.40
C LYS A 49 2.36 -19.01 10.78
N GLN A 50 1.51 -20.04 10.87
CA GLN A 50 0.87 -20.46 12.12
C GLN A 50 1.87 -21.07 13.10
N ASN A 51 2.99 -21.60 12.60
CA ASN A 51 3.99 -22.25 13.43
C ASN A 51 4.91 -21.23 14.13
N LEU A 52 5.00 -19.99 13.62
CA LEU A 52 5.82 -18.94 14.20
C LEU A 52 5.36 -18.60 15.62
N LEU A 53 6.32 -18.43 16.54
CA LEU A 53 6.06 -17.99 17.91
C LEU A 53 5.24 -16.69 17.95
N TYR A 54 5.59 -15.74 17.06
CA TYR A 54 4.87 -14.47 16.91
C TYR A 54 4.41 -14.29 15.45
N PRO A 55 3.21 -14.77 15.09
CA PRO A 55 2.66 -14.60 13.76
C PRO A 55 2.41 -13.11 13.49
N ARG A 56 3.16 -12.52 12.56
CA ARG A 56 2.96 -11.12 12.18
C ARG A 56 1.55 -10.93 11.61
N LYS A 57 0.82 -9.88 12.00
CA LYS A 57 -0.46 -9.55 11.34
C LYS A 57 -0.23 -9.46 9.83
N GLY A 58 -1.05 -10.19 9.07
CA GLY A 58 -0.98 -10.11 7.61
C GLY A 58 -1.36 -8.70 7.16
N LYS A 59 -0.89 -8.29 5.98
CA LYS A 59 -1.48 -7.13 5.33
C LYS A 59 -2.94 -7.46 5.06
N THR A 60 -3.85 -6.62 5.50
CA THR A 60 -5.25 -6.71 5.08
C THR A 60 -5.29 -6.53 3.57
N VAL A 61 -6.06 -7.39 2.89
CA VAL A 61 -6.36 -7.18 1.47
C VAL A 61 -7.01 -5.80 1.37
N LYS A 62 -6.52 -4.97 0.45
CA LYS A 62 -7.13 -3.64 0.21
C LYS A 62 -8.61 -3.89 -0.09
N LYS A 63 -9.49 -3.20 0.65
CA LYS A 63 -10.93 -3.29 0.40
C LYS A 63 -11.17 -2.81 -1.03
N GLN A 64 -11.80 -3.66 -1.83
CA GLN A 64 -12.34 -3.24 -3.12
C GLN A 64 -13.48 -2.25 -2.87
N ALA A 65 -13.71 -1.34 -3.82
CA ALA A 65 -14.90 -0.50 -3.78
C ALA A 65 -16.13 -1.41 -3.67
N SER A 66 -17.07 -1.06 -2.78
CA SER A 66 -18.28 -1.85 -2.64
C SER A 66 -19.10 -1.75 -3.93
N PRO A 67 -19.93 -2.75 -4.26
CA PRO A 67 -20.85 -2.68 -5.40
C PRO A 67 -21.79 -1.47 -5.33
N ASN A 68 -22.06 -0.98 -4.12
CA ASN A 68 -22.92 0.19 -3.85
C ASN A 68 -22.16 1.53 -3.91
N PHE A 69 -20.89 1.53 -4.33
CA PHE A 69 -20.12 2.75 -4.48
C PHE A 69 -20.71 3.57 -5.63
N LYS A 70 -21.32 4.71 -5.30
CA LYS A 70 -21.82 5.64 -6.31
C LYS A 70 -20.63 6.27 -7.06
N PRO A 71 -20.57 6.21 -8.39
CA PRO A 71 -19.52 6.89 -9.13
C PRO A 71 -19.61 8.40 -8.87
N ALA A 72 -18.47 9.07 -8.71
CA ALA A 72 -18.37 10.47 -8.35
C ALA A 72 -18.83 11.45 -9.46
N GLY A 73 -19.25 10.92 -10.61
CA GLY A 73 -19.66 11.68 -11.78
C GLY A 73 -19.57 10.84 -13.05
N GLN A 74 -19.86 11.46 -14.19
CA GLN A 74 -19.61 10.87 -15.50
C GLN A 74 -18.12 10.85 -15.84
N SER A 75 -17.72 9.95 -16.72
CA SER A 75 -16.34 9.92 -17.23
C SER A 75 -16.03 11.22 -17.99
N ILE A 76 -14.75 11.62 -17.97
CA ILE A 76 -14.30 12.82 -18.70
C ILE A 76 -14.54 12.70 -20.22
N GLU A 77 -14.56 11.47 -20.75
CA GLU A 77 -14.85 11.17 -22.16
C GLU A 77 -16.30 11.46 -22.54
N GLN A 78 -17.22 11.39 -21.56
CA GLN A 78 -18.65 11.66 -21.77
C GLN A 78 -18.95 13.17 -21.72
N ARG A 79 -17.95 14.02 -21.48
CA ARG A 79 -18.12 15.47 -21.46
C ARG A 79 -18.64 15.95 -22.82
N PRO A 80 -19.69 16.78 -22.87
CA PRO A 80 -20.16 17.33 -24.13
C PRO A 80 -19.10 18.21 -24.78
N LYS A 81 -18.92 18.03 -26.10
CA LYS A 81 -17.89 18.73 -26.89
C LYS A 81 -17.99 20.25 -26.83
N ALA A 82 -19.21 20.78 -26.64
CA ALA A 82 -19.47 22.20 -26.47
C ALA A 82 -18.66 22.83 -25.31
N ILE A 83 -18.41 22.07 -24.24
CA ILE A 83 -17.63 22.56 -23.11
C ILE A 83 -16.15 22.75 -23.49
N ASN A 84 -15.63 21.98 -24.44
CA ASN A 84 -14.25 22.17 -24.92
C ASN A 84 -14.10 23.46 -25.75
N LEU A 85 -15.19 23.92 -26.40
CA LEU A 85 -15.20 25.16 -27.19
C LEU A 85 -15.35 26.42 -26.33
N ARG A 86 -15.86 26.29 -25.09
CA ARG A 86 -15.99 27.39 -24.10
C ARG A 86 -16.77 28.62 -24.60
N LEU A 87 -17.68 28.42 -25.54
CA LEU A 87 -18.47 29.50 -26.16
C LEU A 87 -19.69 29.92 -25.32
N GLU A 88 -20.19 29.04 -24.46
CA GLU A 88 -21.37 29.31 -23.63
C GLU A 88 -21.01 30.03 -22.33
N ASN A 89 -21.92 30.90 -21.90
CA ASN A 89 -21.80 31.65 -20.64
C ASN A 89 -21.79 30.67 -19.45
N GLY A 90 -20.69 30.64 -18.69
CA GLY A 90 -20.46 29.67 -17.61
C GLY A 90 -19.25 28.74 -17.81
N HIS A 91 -18.64 28.72 -19.01
CA HIS A 91 -17.43 27.95 -19.30
C HIS A 91 -16.15 28.81 -19.20
N TYR A 92 -15.94 29.49 -18.07
CA TYR A 92 -14.77 30.34 -17.86
C TYR A 92 -13.55 29.52 -17.42
N GLU A 93 -12.37 29.85 -17.96
CA GLU A 93 -11.10 29.37 -17.42
C GLU A 93 -10.69 30.22 -16.24
N ILE A 94 -10.06 29.63 -15.23
CA ILE A 94 -9.54 30.36 -14.07
C ILE A 94 -8.60 31.49 -14.52
N ASP A 95 -7.81 31.26 -15.58
CA ASP A 95 -6.88 32.25 -16.14
C ASP A 95 -7.57 33.43 -16.86
N THR A 96 -8.86 33.30 -17.20
CA THR A 96 -9.68 34.39 -17.77
C THR A 96 -10.37 35.22 -16.70
N VAL A 97 -10.41 34.75 -15.44
CA VAL A 97 -11.04 35.47 -14.35
C VAL A 97 -10.12 36.60 -13.91
N LEU A 98 -10.46 37.83 -14.31
CA LEU A 98 -9.82 39.03 -13.78
C LEU A 98 -10.27 39.22 -12.32
N LEU A 99 -9.39 38.87 -11.38
CA LEU A 99 -9.60 39.15 -9.97
C LEU A 99 -9.36 40.64 -9.70
N THR A 100 -10.41 41.45 -9.66
CA THR A 100 -10.31 42.86 -9.26
C THR A 100 -10.09 42.94 -7.74
N ARG A 101 -8.84 42.83 -7.29
CA ARG A 101 -8.46 43.22 -5.92
C ARG A 101 -8.34 44.75 -5.82
N ALA A 102 -9.41 45.48 -6.12
CA ALA A 102 -9.53 46.86 -5.65
C ALA A 102 -10.03 46.82 -4.21
N LYS A 103 -9.24 47.30 -3.25
CA LYS A 103 -9.75 47.63 -1.91
C LYS A 103 -10.60 48.89 -2.08
N THR A 104 -11.91 48.76 -2.07
CA THR A 104 -12.80 49.92 -1.97
C THR A 104 -12.61 50.52 -0.57
N THR A 105 -11.73 51.51 -0.44
CA THR A 105 -11.76 52.43 0.71
C THR A 105 -12.97 53.32 0.52
N VAL A 106 -14.11 52.87 1.03
CA VAL A 106 -15.31 53.68 1.16
C VAL A 106 -15.00 54.73 2.24
N TYR A 107 -14.74 55.97 1.83
CA TYR A 107 -14.88 57.10 2.75
C TYR A 107 -16.37 57.41 2.84
N TRP A 108 -16.93 57.26 4.03
CA TRP A 108 -18.28 57.71 4.35
C TRP A 108 -18.26 59.24 4.56
N PRO A 109 -19.15 60.00 3.91
CA PRO A 109 -19.36 61.42 4.23
C PRO A 109 -19.97 61.60 5.62
#